data_AF-A0A1I6JKY1-F1
#
_entry.id   AF-A0A1I6JKY1-F1
#
_cell.length_a   1.000
_cell.length_b   1.000
_cell.length_c   1.000
_cell.angle_alpha   90.00
_cell.angle_beta   90.00
_cell.angle_gamma   90.00
#
_symmetry.space_group_name_H-M   'P 1'
#
loop_
_entity.id
_entity.type
_entity.pdbx_description
1 polymer ?
#
loop_
_entity_poly.entity_id
_entity_poly.type
_entity_poly.pdbx_seq_one_letter_code
_entity_poly.pdbx_strand_id
1 'polypeptide(L)'
;MPCRPSRPFLSRATRAPSVLSAGVPATVSPAASPLRSIAMKAVLAVAGTIVASSVHADAGSMPPAAKTAAAKAAPSAKAAWRALSPEACTPLADADRAKLPASWAKYLDAARRCELAAPGGTPRVALISVFAETYYATRAADAPWEDFPKPMLVDREFRCVGGLPELFPFDQPRTLTLRHGLWRDGVPQEIRVHVSNPAVGGDYALPALRWDAAEHRYRAAGAKPSADSPCPTS
;
A
#
# COMPACT_ATOMS: atom_id res chain seq x y z
N MET A 1 30.92 59.00 17.83
CA MET A 1 30.46 59.78 19.01
C MET A 1 29.05 60.26 18.69
N PRO A 2 28.04 60.18 19.57
CA PRO A 2 27.99 59.95 21.04
C PRO A 2 27.66 58.45 21.37
N CYS A 3 28.05 57.73 22.44
CA CYS A 3 28.05 57.88 23.92
C CYS A 3 26.68 58.26 24.49
N ARG A 4 25.97 57.59 25.40
CA ARG A 4 26.03 56.42 26.33
C ARG A 4 24.57 56.37 26.95
N PRO A 5 24.19 55.63 28.02
CA PRO A 5 24.66 54.38 28.63
C PRO A 5 23.54 53.37 29.06
N SER A 6 23.97 52.17 29.49
CA SER A 6 23.52 51.37 30.67
C SER A 6 22.04 50.92 30.83
N ARG A 7 21.67 49.62 30.81
CA ARG A 7 21.96 48.44 31.70
C ARG A 7 20.64 47.97 32.41
N PRO A 8 20.61 46.81 33.11
CA PRO A 8 19.87 45.61 32.73
C PRO A 8 18.60 45.36 33.60
N PHE A 9 17.76 44.40 33.21
CA PHE A 9 16.80 43.80 34.15
C PHE A 9 16.96 42.27 34.19
N LEU A 10 17.15 41.80 35.42
CA LEU A 10 17.30 40.44 35.87
C LEU A 10 15.96 39.69 35.89
N SER A 11 16.05 38.40 35.55
CA SER A 11 15.41 37.24 36.15
C SER A 11 14.01 37.34 36.73
N ARG A 12 13.10 36.53 36.15
CA ARG A 12 12.22 35.69 36.97
C ARG A 12 12.09 34.29 36.34
N ALA A 13 12.78 33.35 36.96
CA ALA A 13 12.52 31.93 36.82
C ALA A 13 11.10 31.65 37.33
N THR A 14 10.26 31.03 36.50
CA THR A 14 8.98 30.50 36.95
C THR A 14 9.06 28.98 36.92
N ARG A 15 8.96 28.42 38.12
CA ARG A 15 8.95 27.00 38.49
C ARG A 15 8.03 26.17 37.58
N ALA A 16 8.55 25.04 37.12
CA ALA A 16 7.76 23.91 36.66
C ALA A 16 6.98 23.28 37.84
N PRO A 17 5.72 22.85 37.64
CA PRO A 17 5.09 21.89 38.54
C PRO A 17 5.50 20.47 38.13
N SER A 18 6.30 19.84 38.99
CA SER A 18 6.45 18.38 39.02
C SER A 18 5.13 17.76 39.46
N VAL A 19 4.57 16.89 38.64
CA VAL A 19 3.48 15.99 39.07
C VAL A 19 4.03 14.57 39.02
N LEU A 20 4.31 14.06 40.22
CA LEU A 20 4.40 12.66 40.56
C LEU A 20 3.00 12.02 40.46
N SER A 21 2.90 10.88 39.77
CA SER A 21 1.91 9.81 39.95
C SER A 21 2.04 8.85 38.77
N ALA A 22 2.00 7.53 38.88
CA ALA A 22 1.93 6.61 39.99
C ALA A 22 2.34 5.24 39.41
N GLY A 23 2.94 4.38 40.23
CA GLY A 23 3.33 3.03 39.82
C GLY A 23 2.14 2.17 39.44
N VAL A 24 2.32 1.33 38.42
CA VAL A 24 1.41 0.24 38.09
C VAL A 24 2.09 -1.06 38.51
N PRO A 25 1.44 -1.91 39.33
CA PRO A 25 2.03 -3.15 39.80
C PRO A 25 2.05 -4.20 38.70
N ALA A 26 3.20 -4.87 38.56
CA ALA A 26 3.31 -6.12 37.83
C ALA A 26 2.51 -7.20 38.56
N THR A 27 1.55 -7.82 37.89
CA THR A 27 0.93 -9.07 38.37
C THR A 27 0.69 -10.05 37.21
N VAL A 28 1.54 -11.08 37.19
CA VAL A 28 1.18 -12.52 37.15
C VAL A 28 0.33 -13.01 35.96
N SER A 29 0.99 -13.74 35.04
CA SER A 29 0.39 -14.81 34.23
C SER A 29 -0.28 -15.86 35.12
N PRO A 30 -1.33 -16.54 34.64
CA PRO A 30 -1.10 -17.96 34.35
C PRO A 30 -1.90 -18.55 33.18
N ALA A 31 -1.45 -19.78 32.85
CA ALA A 31 -2.23 -20.91 32.36
C ALA A 31 -2.47 -21.04 30.85
N ALA A 32 -1.67 -21.95 30.30
CA ALA A 32 -1.98 -22.80 29.18
C ALA A 32 -3.37 -23.48 29.30
N SER A 33 -3.95 -23.81 28.15
CA SER A 33 -4.80 -24.99 27.99
C SER A 33 -4.90 -25.44 26.53
N PRO A 34 -5.26 -26.71 26.28
CA PRO A 34 -4.59 -27.55 25.29
C PRO A 34 -5.48 -27.96 24.09
N LEU A 35 -4.81 -28.59 23.12
CA LEU A 35 -5.27 -29.70 22.25
C LEU A 35 -6.70 -29.66 21.69
N ARG A 36 -6.80 -29.67 20.36
CA ARG A 36 -7.45 -30.80 19.65
C ARG A 36 -7.03 -30.90 18.18
N SER A 37 -6.45 -32.05 17.86
CA SER A 37 -6.25 -32.62 16.52
C SER A 37 -7.49 -32.52 15.65
N ILE A 38 -7.30 -32.26 14.35
CA ILE A 38 -7.84 -33.14 13.30
C ILE A 38 -6.78 -33.25 12.20
N ALA A 39 -6.18 -34.43 12.10
CA ALA A 39 -5.51 -34.89 10.89
C ALA A 39 -6.58 -35.29 9.87
N MET A 40 -6.46 -34.87 8.61
CA MET A 40 -6.96 -35.65 7.49
C MET A 40 -6.02 -35.50 6.30
N LYS A 41 -5.18 -36.51 6.14
CA LYS A 41 -4.67 -36.93 4.82
C LYS A 41 -5.88 -37.35 3.99
N ALA A 42 -5.97 -36.85 2.77
CA ALA A 42 -6.69 -37.53 1.70
C ALA A 42 -5.85 -37.42 0.42
N VAL A 43 -4.94 -38.38 0.26
CA VAL A 43 -4.47 -38.82 -1.04
C VAL A 43 -5.59 -39.69 -1.60
N LEU A 44 -6.11 -39.37 -2.78
CA LEU A 44 -6.67 -40.38 -3.66
C LEU A 44 -6.40 -39.99 -5.12
N ALA A 45 -5.45 -40.72 -5.70
CA ALA A 45 -5.35 -40.88 -7.14
C ALA A 45 -6.54 -41.73 -7.61
N VAL A 46 -7.14 -41.36 -8.75
CA VAL A 46 -7.92 -42.30 -9.55
C VAL A 46 -7.38 -42.24 -10.96
N ALA A 47 -6.73 -43.33 -11.34
CA ALA A 47 -6.35 -43.69 -12.69
C ALA A 47 -7.49 -44.47 -13.36
N GLY A 48 -7.51 -44.45 -14.69
CA GLY A 48 -8.28 -45.36 -15.55
C GLY A 48 -9.72 -44.89 -15.81
N THR A 49 -10.29 -45.00 -17.00
CA THR A 49 -9.94 -45.83 -18.17
C THR A 49 -10.67 -45.26 -19.39
N ILE A 50 -9.98 -45.25 -20.53
CA ILE A 50 -10.55 -45.06 -21.86
C ILE A 50 -11.41 -46.30 -22.18
N VAL A 51 -12.67 -46.11 -22.54
CA VAL A 51 -13.45 -47.11 -23.28
C VAL A 51 -14.10 -46.40 -24.46
N ALA A 52 -13.60 -46.71 -25.65
CA ALA A 52 -14.31 -46.48 -26.90
C ALA A 52 -15.35 -47.60 -27.08
N SER A 53 -16.58 -47.25 -27.44
CA SER A 53 -17.55 -48.20 -27.99
C SER A 53 -18.41 -47.47 -29.00
N SER A 54 -18.33 -47.95 -30.23
CA SER A 54 -19.11 -47.53 -31.39
C SER A 54 -20.43 -48.30 -31.46
N VAL A 55 -21.42 -47.69 -32.14
CA VAL A 55 -22.68 -48.22 -32.72
C VAL A 55 -23.74 -48.73 -31.71
N HIS A 56 -25.02 -48.32 -31.78
CA HIS A 56 -25.93 -48.44 -32.93
C HIS A 56 -26.94 -47.29 -33.02
N ALA A 57 -27.44 -47.06 -34.24
CA ALA A 57 -28.60 -46.21 -34.51
C ALA A 57 -29.88 -46.90 -34.01
N ASP A 58 -30.72 -46.15 -33.29
CA ASP A 58 -32.13 -46.48 -33.12
C ASP A 58 -32.95 -45.18 -33.16
N ALA A 59 -34.08 -45.27 -33.84
CA ALA A 59 -34.97 -44.18 -34.10
C ALA A 59 -35.92 -44.00 -32.92
N GLY A 60 -36.07 -42.76 -32.44
CA GLY A 60 -37.21 -42.39 -31.62
C GLY A 60 -36.87 -41.61 -30.36
N SER A 61 -37.63 -40.53 -30.18
CA SER A 61 -37.75 -39.70 -28.99
C SER A 61 -36.60 -38.71 -28.75
N MET A 62 -36.82 -37.49 -29.23
CA MET A 62 -36.12 -36.29 -28.78
C MET A 62 -36.07 -36.26 -27.24
N PRO A 63 -34.89 -36.22 -26.61
CA PRO A 63 -34.81 -35.92 -25.20
C PRO A 63 -35.24 -34.46 -24.96
N PRO A 64 -35.94 -34.17 -23.86
CA PRO A 64 -36.35 -32.81 -23.53
C PRO A 64 -35.13 -31.90 -23.43
N ALA A 65 -35.25 -30.70 -24.00
CA ALA A 65 -34.21 -29.67 -24.02
C ALA A 65 -33.47 -29.60 -22.68
N ALA A 66 -32.19 -29.96 -22.70
CA ALA A 66 -31.32 -29.79 -21.55
C ALA A 66 -31.38 -28.33 -21.15
N LYS A 67 -31.93 -28.06 -19.96
CA LYS A 67 -31.93 -26.73 -19.35
C LYS A 67 -30.49 -26.25 -19.37
N THR A 68 -30.25 -25.18 -20.13
CA THR A 68 -28.99 -24.45 -20.14
C THR A 68 -28.58 -24.23 -18.70
N ALA A 69 -27.47 -24.84 -18.28
CA ALA A 69 -26.88 -24.55 -16.99
C ALA A 69 -26.62 -23.05 -16.97
N ALA A 70 -27.34 -22.33 -16.10
CA ALA A 70 -27.14 -20.91 -15.91
C ALA A 70 -25.66 -20.70 -15.57
N ALA A 71 -24.95 -20.00 -16.45
CA ALA A 71 -23.60 -19.56 -16.19
C ALA A 71 -23.60 -18.86 -14.81
N LYS A 72 -22.77 -19.37 -13.90
CA LYS A 72 -22.60 -18.77 -12.57
C LYS A 72 -22.19 -17.32 -12.80
N ALA A 73 -23.06 -16.37 -12.44
CA ALA A 73 -22.77 -14.96 -12.62
C ALA A 73 -21.43 -14.63 -11.92
N ALA A 74 -20.47 -14.13 -12.69
CA ALA A 74 -19.21 -13.61 -12.16
C ALA A 74 -19.53 -12.44 -11.21
N PRO A 75 -18.73 -12.22 -10.14
CA PRO A 75 -19.05 -11.23 -9.12
C PRO A 75 -19.20 -9.85 -9.76
N SER A 76 -20.37 -9.26 -9.62
CA SER A 76 -20.65 -7.92 -10.13
C SER A 76 -20.70 -6.89 -9.00
N ALA A 77 -20.50 -5.64 -9.42
CA ALA A 77 -20.35 -4.39 -8.68
C ALA A 77 -18.96 -4.20 -8.04
N LYS A 78 -18.29 -3.05 -8.24
CA LYS A 78 -17.03 -2.72 -7.52
C LYS A 78 -15.85 -3.72 -7.74
N ALA A 79 -15.61 -4.17 -8.97
CA ALA A 79 -14.57 -5.14 -9.37
C ALA A 79 -13.21 -4.94 -8.65
N ALA A 80 -13.10 -5.67 -7.54
CA ALA A 80 -12.01 -5.82 -6.59
C ALA A 80 -11.16 -4.57 -6.28
N TRP A 81 -11.78 -3.52 -5.71
CA TRP A 81 -11.00 -2.54 -4.96
C TRP A 81 -10.24 -3.24 -3.82
N ARG A 82 -8.96 -2.94 -3.67
CA ARG A 82 -8.11 -3.43 -2.57
C ARG A 82 -7.52 -2.25 -1.81
N ALA A 83 -7.38 -2.41 -0.50
CA ALA A 83 -6.51 -1.55 0.29
C ALA A 83 -5.09 -2.12 0.21
N LEU A 84 -4.11 -1.25 0.00
CA LEU A 84 -2.71 -1.63 0.09
C LEU A 84 -2.33 -1.77 1.57
N SER A 85 -1.88 -2.96 1.96
CA SER A 85 -1.35 -3.23 3.30
C SER A 85 0.15 -2.88 3.31
N PRO A 86 0.61 -1.93 4.15
CA PRO A 86 2.03 -1.60 4.26
C PRO A 86 2.90 -2.79 4.66
N GLU A 87 2.36 -3.72 5.44
CA GLU A 87 3.05 -4.92 5.95
C GLU A 87 3.34 -5.93 4.84
N ALA A 88 2.59 -5.89 3.74
CA ALA A 88 2.83 -6.72 2.56
C ALA A 88 3.91 -6.16 1.63
N CYS A 89 4.43 -4.95 1.90
CA CYS A 89 5.47 -4.34 1.09
C CYS A 89 6.86 -4.92 1.42
N THR A 90 7.65 -5.18 0.40
CA THR A 90 8.97 -5.82 0.55
C THR A 90 10.11 -4.81 0.42
N PRO A 91 11.31 -5.10 0.96
CA PRO A 91 12.51 -4.35 0.60
C PRO A 91 12.72 -4.29 -0.92
N LEU A 92 13.39 -3.24 -1.39
CA LEU A 92 13.77 -3.13 -2.79
C LEU A 92 14.88 -4.11 -3.15
N ALA A 93 14.74 -4.78 -4.28
CA ALA A 93 15.84 -5.55 -4.88
C ALA A 93 16.97 -4.61 -5.34
N ASP A 94 18.21 -5.06 -5.35
CA ASP A 94 19.37 -4.22 -5.71
C ASP A 94 19.26 -3.62 -7.12
N ALA A 95 18.68 -4.36 -8.07
CA ALA A 95 18.41 -3.88 -9.43
C ALA A 95 17.43 -2.70 -9.47
N ASP A 96 16.44 -2.66 -8.56
CA ASP A 96 15.48 -1.56 -8.44
C ASP A 96 16.12 -0.37 -7.69
N ARG A 97 16.92 -0.64 -6.65
CA ARG A 97 17.67 0.39 -5.90
C ARG A 97 18.57 1.22 -6.82
N ALA A 98 19.26 0.57 -7.75
CA ALA A 98 20.16 1.22 -8.70
C ALA A 98 19.46 2.16 -9.70
N LYS A 99 18.14 2.04 -9.89
CA LYS A 99 17.34 2.86 -10.81
C LYS A 99 16.69 4.07 -10.13
N LEU A 100 16.76 4.15 -8.81
CA LEU A 100 16.15 5.27 -8.07
C LEU A 100 16.93 6.58 -8.28
N PRO A 101 16.26 7.74 -8.26
CA PRO A 101 16.92 9.03 -8.26
C PRO A 101 17.90 9.19 -7.09
N ALA A 102 18.93 10.01 -7.26
CA ALA A 102 19.97 10.22 -6.25
C ALA A 102 19.43 10.68 -4.88
N SER A 103 18.29 11.40 -4.85
CA SER A 103 17.63 11.82 -3.61
C SER A 103 17.19 10.67 -2.71
N TRP A 104 17.06 9.45 -3.25
CA TRP A 104 16.71 8.24 -2.49
C TRP A 104 17.88 7.57 -1.80
N ALA A 105 19.13 7.92 -2.14
CA ALA A 105 20.33 7.17 -1.73
C ALA A 105 20.43 6.96 -0.21
N LYS A 106 20.09 7.99 0.58
CA LYS A 106 20.16 7.92 2.06
C LYS A 106 19.01 7.13 2.71
N TYR A 107 18.00 6.73 1.93
CA TYR A 107 16.78 6.10 2.42
C TYR A 107 16.61 4.65 1.95
N LEU A 108 17.57 4.11 1.19
CA LEU A 108 17.41 2.83 0.49
C LEU A 108 17.08 1.64 1.40
N ASP A 109 17.56 1.62 2.65
CA ASP A 109 17.27 0.52 3.60
C ASP A 109 15.84 0.60 4.17
N ALA A 110 15.27 1.81 4.21
CA ALA A 110 13.89 2.06 4.61
C ALA A 110 12.92 2.11 3.42
N ALA A 111 13.42 2.08 2.18
CA ALA A 111 12.59 2.05 1.00
C ALA A 111 11.93 0.67 0.80
N ARG A 112 10.69 0.68 0.35
CA ARG A 112 9.87 -0.52 0.13
C ARG A 112 9.18 -0.46 -1.22
N ARG A 113 8.95 -1.65 -1.76
CA ARG A 113 8.13 -1.92 -2.95
C ARG A 113 6.80 -2.53 -2.53
N CYS A 114 5.73 -1.88 -2.94
CA CYS A 114 4.37 -2.25 -2.62
C CYS A 114 3.63 -2.62 -3.91
N GLU A 115 3.47 -3.92 -4.17
CA GLU A 115 2.84 -4.40 -5.40
C GLU A 115 1.32 -4.14 -5.42
N LEU A 116 0.84 -3.49 -6.48
CA LEU A 116 -0.60 -3.27 -6.71
C LEU A 116 -1.13 -4.42 -7.57
N ALA A 117 -1.57 -5.50 -6.90
CA ALA A 117 -2.10 -6.69 -7.57
C ALA A 117 -3.63 -6.83 -7.46
N ALA A 118 -4.26 -7.27 -8.55
CA ALA A 118 -5.63 -7.79 -8.54
C ALA A 118 -5.67 -9.12 -7.75
N PRO A 119 -6.83 -9.53 -7.20
CA PRO A 119 -6.95 -10.85 -6.58
C PRO A 119 -6.55 -11.96 -7.56
N GLY A 120 -5.54 -12.76 -7.20
CA GLY A 120 -5.01 -13.84 -8.04
C GLY A 120 -4.30 -13.38 -9.32
N GLY A 121 -4.07 -12.07 -9.50
CA GLY A 121 -3.42 -11.51 -10.69
C GLY A 121 -1.96 -11.17 -10.44
N THR A 122 -1.16 -11.18 -11.51
CA THR A 122 0.22 -10.69 -11.49
C THR A 122 0.24 -9.16 -11.41
N PRO A 123 0.98 -8.55 -10.47
CA PRO A 123 1.07 -7.10 -10.40
C PRO A 123 1.79 -6.52 -11.62
N ARG A 124 1.28 -5.39 -12.11
CA ARG A 124 1.90 -4.61 -13.20
C ARG A 124 2.39 -3.25 -12.79
N VAL A 125 1.92 -2.76 -11.64
CA VAL A 125 2.29 -1.46 -11.09
C VAL A 125 2.64 -1.67 -9.62
N ALA A 126 3.72 -1.03 -9.18
CA ALA A 126 4.13 -1.00 -7.78
C ALA A 126 4.24 0.45 -7.30
N LEU A 127 4.01 0.66 -6.01
CA LEU A 127 4.36 1.90 -5.33
C LEU A 127 5.73 1.70 -4.66
N ILE A 128 6.65 2.63 -4.91
CA ILE A 128 7.91 2.76 -4.20
C ILE A 128 7.79 3.91 -3.21
N SER A 129 8.06 3.64 -1.93
CA SER A 129 7.97 4.64 -0.87
C SER A 129 9.04 4.42 0.20
N VAL A 130 9.42 5.49 0.89
CA VAL A 130 10.23 5.39 2.11
C VAL A 130 9.31 5.12 3.30
N PHE A 131 9.58 4.05 4.04
CA PHE A 131 8.85 3.75 5.28
C PHE A 131 9.52 4.51 6.42
N ALA A 132 9.00 5.70 6.72
CA ALA A 132 9.59 6.62 7.70
C ALA A 132 9.81 5.98 9.07
N GLU A 133 8.88 5.15 9.56
CA GLU A 133 9.07 4.43 10.83
C GLU A 133 10.29 3.49 10.80
N THR A 134 10.51 2.78 9.69
CA THR A 134 11.71 1.95 9.49
C THR A 134 12.97 2.82 9.47
N TYR A 135 12.89 3.99 8.84
CA TYR A 135 14.00 4.94 8.82
C TYR A 135 14.31 5.45 10.24
N TYR A 136 13.31 5.82 11.04
CA TYR A 136 13.54 6.36 12.38
C TYR A 136 13.84 5.32 13.46
N ALA A 137 13.62 4.03 13.21
CA ALA A 137 13.82 2.96 14.20
C ALA A 137 15.22 2.92 14.83
N THR A 138 16.26 3.41 14.12
CA THR A 138 17.65 3.44 14.59
C THR A 138 18.16 4.85 14.92
N ARG A 139 17.28 5.85 14.90
CA ARG A 139 17.61 7.26 15.10
C ARG A 139 17.19 7.74 16.49
N ALA A 140 17.73 8.88 16.91
CA ALA A 140 17.34 9.51 18.15
C ALA A 140 15.84 9.88 18.13
N ALA A 141 15.17 9.79 19.28
CA ALA A 141 13.74 10.03 19.39
C ALA A 141 13.32 11.47 19.05
N ASP A 142 14.25 12.42 19.14
CA ASP A 142 14.10 13.83 18.81
C ASP A 142 14.67 14.20 17.43
N ALA A 143 15.04 13.21 16.62
CA ALA A 143 15.52 13.45 15.26
C ALA A 143 14.46 14.25 14.45
N PRO A 144 14.87 15.30 13.74
CA PRO A 144 13.93 16.11 12.97
C PRO A 144 13.29 15.29 11.86
N TRP A 145 12.04 15.63 11.52
CA TRP A 145 11.35 15.05 10.37
C TRP A 145 12.08 15.44 9.08
N GLU A 146 12.42 14.44 8.29
CA GLU A 146 13.17 14.58 7.04
C GLU A 146 12.25 14.93 5.88
N ASP A 147 12.80 15.63 4.90
CA ASP A 147 12.12 15.82 3.61
C ASP A 147 12.35 14.57 2.75
N PHE A 148 11.45 13.59 2.91
CA PHE A 148 11.51 12.33 2.18
C PHE A 148 11.17 12.52 0.71
N PRO A 149 11.81 11.76 -0.20
CA PRO A 149 11.42 11.76 -1.60
C PRO A 149 9.98 11.28 -1.74
N LYS A 150 9.24 11.93 -2.65
CA LYS A 150 7.83 11.62 -2.88
C LYS A 150 7.66 10.20 -3.44
N PRO A 151 6.62 9.46 -3.02
CA PRO A 151 6.40 8.09 -3.50
C PRO A 151 6.16 8.03 -5.01
N MET A 152 6.71 7.00 -5.65
CA MET A 152 6.66 6.80 -7.10
C MET A 152 5.84 5.56 -7.44
N LEU A 153 4.95 5.67 -8.42
CA LEU A 153 4.33 4.52 -9.08
C LEU A 153 5.22 4.10 -10.23
N VAL A 154 5.61 2.83 -10.28
CA VAL A 154 6.46 2.26 -11.31
C VAL A 154 5.79 1.07 -12.00
N ASP A 155 6.11 0.85 -13.27
CA ASP A 155 5.72 -0.37 -13.98
C ASP A 155 6.68 -1.55 -13.71
N ARG A 156 6.55 -2.64 -14.47
CA ARG A 156 7.38 -3.84 -14.34
C ARG A 156 8.84 -3.61 -14.73
N GLU A 157 9.09 -2.66 -15.62
CA GLU A 157 10.42 -2.29 -16.08
C GLU A 157 11.10 -1.26 -15.15
N PHE A 158 10.36 -0.81 -14.13
CA PHE A 158 10.73 0.26 -13.19
C PHE A 158 10.68 1.67 -13.82
N ARG A 159 9.90 1.86 -14.89
CA ARG A 159 9.62 3.20 -15.43
C ARG A 159 8.62 3.91 -14.54
N CYS A 160 8.86 5.18 -14.26
CA CYS A 160 7.94 5.98 -13.46
C CYS A 160 6.66 6.28 -14.23
N VAL A 161 5.54 5.77 -13.74
CA VAL A 161 4.21 5.93 -14.35
C VAL A 161 3.30 6.82 -13.52
N GLY A 162 3.74 7.35 -12.38
CA GLY A 162 2.99 8.32 -11.57
C GLY A 162 3.61 8.51 -10.19
N GLY A 163 2.89 9.18 -9.29
CA GLY A 163 3.34 9.28 -7.91
C GLY A 163 2.32 9.93 -6.98
N LEU A 164 2.67 9.95 -5.70
CA LEU A 164 1.83 10.52 -4.64
C LEU A 164 2.45 11.83 -4.14
N PRO A 165 1.63 12.84 -3.82
CA PRO A 165 2.13 14.11 -3.26
C PRO A 165 2.53 14.00 -1.78
N GLU A 166 2.13 12.94 -1.09
CA GLU A 166 2.35 12.70 0.34
C GLU A 166 2.98 11.32 0.58
N LEU A 167 3.74 11.18 1.67
CA LEU A 167 4.52 9.98 1.97
C LEU A 167 3.62 8.83 2.47
N PHE A 168 3.67 7.68 1.79
CA PHE A 168 2.95 6.47 2.21
C PHE A 168 3.87 5.53 3.00
N PRO A 169 3.41 4.86 4.08
CA PRO A 169 2.07 4.94 4.67
C PRO A 169 1.89 6.09 5.67
N PHE A 170 2.97 6.79 6.02
CA PHE A 170 2.99 7.78 7.10
C PHE A 170 3.78 9.02 6.67
N ASP A 171 3.17 10.19 6.83
CA ASP A 171 3.73 11.51 6.54
C ASP A 171 3.41 12.46 7.70
N GLN A 172 4.25 12.46 8.74
CA GLN A 172 3.91 13.00 10.06
C GLN A 172 3.24 14.39 9.98
N PRO A 173 2.12 14.62 10.68
CA PRO A 173 1.41 13.72 11.61
C PRO A 173 0.36 12.82 10.94
N ARG A 174 0.42 12.66 9.62
CA ARG A 174 -0.62 12.07 8.80
C ARG A 174 -0.39 10.59 8.53
N THR A 175 -1.48 9.84 8.42
CA THR A 175 -1.47 8.43 7.98
C THR A 175 -2.27 8.30 6.70
N LEU A 176 -1.75 7.53 5.75
CA LEU A 176 -2.34 7.36 4.42
C LEU A 176 -2.91 5.96 4.26
N THR A 177 -4.16 5.87 3.81
CA THR A 177 -4.77 4.63 3.34
C THR A 177 -4.92 4.67 1.82
N LEU A 178 -4.16 3.82 1.12
CA LEU A 178 -4.21 3.70 -0.33
C LEU A 178 -5.16 2.57 -0.74
N ARG A 179 -6.06 2.87 -1.67
CA ARG A 179 -6.93 1.89 -2.32
C ARG A 179 -6.74 1.91 -3.83
N HIS A 180 -6.75 0.74 -4.46
CA HIS A 180 -6.53 0.60 -5.90
C HIS A 180 -7.49 -0.44 -6.49
N GLY A 181 -7.94 -0.24 -7.72
CA GLY A 181 -8.94 -1.12 -8.33
C GLY A 181 -9.35 -0.76 -9.75
N LEU A 182 -10.56 -1.19 -10.12
CA LEU A 182 -11.11 -1.04 -11.47
C LEU A 182 -10.24 -1.67 -12.56
N TRP A 183 -9.66 -2.83 -12.27
CA TRP A 183 -8.61 -3.49 -13.05
C TRP A 183 -8.94 -3.67 -14.53
N ARG A 184 -7.93 -3.43 -15.38
CA ARG A 184 -7.90 -3.83 -16.80
C ARG A 184 -6.51 -4.37 -17.11
N ASP A 185 -6.45 -5.58 -17.65
CA ASP A 185 -5.20 -6.27 -18.01
C ASP A 185 -4.16 -6.34 -16.86
N GLY A 186 -4.59 -6.36 -15.60
CA GLY A 186 -3.71 -6.36 -14.43
C GLY A 186 -3.18 -4.98 -14.01
N VAL A 187 -3.61 -3.90 -14.67
CA VAL A 187 -3.33 -2.51 -14.28
C VAL A 187 -4.53 -1.93 -13.52
N PRO A 188 -4.36 -1.39 -12.30
CA PRO A 188 -5.46 -0.71 -11.62
C PRO A 188 -5.80 0.57 -12.38
N GLN A 189 -7.06 0.75 -12.79
CA GLN A 189 -7.43 1.92 -13.58
C GLN A 189 -7.64 3.16 -12.70
N GLU A 190 -7.78 2.97 -11.39
CA GLU A 190 -7.90 4.07 -10.44
C GLU A 190 -7.22 3.74 -9.11
N ILE A 191 -6.52 4.73 -8.55
CA ILE A 191 -5.91 4.72 -7.22
C ILE A 191 -6.47 5.90 -6.44
N ARG A 192 -6.89 5.64 -5.20
CA ARG A 192 -7.44 6.63 -4.28
C ARG A 192 -6.63 6.60 -2.99
N VAL A 193 -6.36 7.78 -2.44
CA VAL A 193 -5.64 7.90 -1.18
C VAL A 193 -6.48 8.73 -0.23
N HIS A 194 -6.76 8.15 0.94
CA HIS A 194 -7.36 8.83 2.07
C HIS A 194 -6.26 9.18 3.06
N VAL A 195 -6.30 10.38 3.60
CA VAL A 195 -5.32 10.90 4.54
C VAL A 195 -6.04 11.21 5.85
N SER A 196 -5.58 10.60 6.93
CA SER A 196 -5.99 10.99 8.27
C SER A 196 -4.99 11.99 8.84
N ASN A 197 -5.47 13.15 9.29
CA ASN A 197 -4.63 14.22 9.82
C ASN A 197 -5.17 14.70 11.18
N PRO A 198 -4.62 14.20 12.30
CA PRO A 198 -5.08 14.57 13.63
C PRO A 198 -4.73 16.01 14.03
N ALA A 199 -3.78 16.67 13.34
CA ALA A 199 -3.28 17.98 13.75
C ALA A 199 -4.15 19.17 13.30
N VAL A 200 -4.99 18.99 12.27
CA VAL A 200 -5.84 20.06 11.71
C VAL A 200 -7.33 19.72 11.73
N GLY A 201 -7.72 18.71 12.52
CA GLY A 201 -9.11 18.45 12.86
C GLY A 201 -9.93 17.69 11.80
N GLY A 202 -9.30 16.96 10.88
CA GLY A 202 -10.06 16.14 9.95
C GLY A 202 -9.25 15.38 8.91
N ASP A 203 -9.89 14.32 8.42
CA ASP A 203 -9.39 13.53 7.31
C ASP A 203 -9.76 14.16 5.96
N TYR A 204 -8.97 13.88 4.93
CA TYR A 204 -9.24 14.31 3.56
C TYR A 204 -8.83 13.27 2.52
N ALA A 205 -9.34 13.41 1.30
CA ALA A 205 -8.94 12.56 0.17
C ALA A 205 -8.04 13.34 -0.79
N LEU A 206 -6.95 12.72 -1.22
CA LEU A 206 -6.16 13.23 -2.34
C LEU A 206 -6.94 13.06 -3.66
N PRO A 207 -6.65 13.88 -4.70
CA PRO A 207 -7.19 13.66 -6.03
C PRO A 207 -6.95 12.22 -6.50
N ALA A 208 -8.00 11.57 -7.00
CA ALA A 208 -7.88 10.19 -7.50
C ALA A 208 -6.92 10.14 -8.69
N LEU A 209 -5.99 9.19 -8.69
CA LEU A 209 -5.11 8.94 -9.82
C LEU A 209 -5.80 7.99 -10.79
N ARG A 210 -5.91 8.37 -12.05
CA ARG A 210 -6.51 7.56 -13.12
C ARG A 210 -5.48 7.18 -14.16
N TRP A 211 -5.54 5.93 -14.60
CA TRP A 211 -4.69 5.44 -15.66
C TRP A 211 -5.05 6.09 -17.00
N ASP A 212 -4.07 6.72 -17.63
CA ASP A 212 -4.10 7.20 -19.00
C ASP A 212 -3.40 6.16 -19.88
N ALA A 213 -4.20 5.43 -20.67
CA ALA A 213 -3.68 4.38 -21.53
C ALA A 213 -2.91 4.92 -22.74
N ALA A 214 -3.17 6.15 -23.19
CA ALA A 214 -2.46 6.72 -24.34
C ALA A 214 -1.02 7.11 -23.96
N GLU A 215 -0.84 7.58 -22.72
CA GLU A 215 0.46 8.00 -22.21
C GLU A 215 1.14 6.98 -21.30
N HIS A 216 0.49 5.84 -21.04
CA HIS A 216 0.93 4.81 -20.10
C HIS A 216 1.31 5.36 -18.72
N ARG A 217 0.48 6.25 -18.16
CA ARG A 217 0.74 6.88 -16.85
C ARG A 217 -0.52 7.21 -16.08
N TYR A 218 -0.38 7.38 -14.77
CA TYR A 218 -1.42 7.90 -13.89
C TYR A 218 -1.45 9.42 -13.89
N ARG A 219 -2.66 9.97 -13.92
CA ARG A 219 -2.93 11.40 -13.80
C ARG A 219 -3.90 11.66 -12.66
N ALA A 220 -3.64 12.69 -11.86
CA ALA A 220 -4.59 13.16 -10.87
C ALA A 220 -5.83 13.73 -11.57
N ALA A 221 -7.00 13.18 -11.25
CA ALA A 221 -8.28 13.57 -11.84
C ALA A 221 -8.56 15.05 -11.56
N GLY A 222 -8.77 15.83 -12.62
CA GLY A 222 -9.05 17.27 -12.52
C GLY A 222 -7.83 18.14 -12.19
N ALA A 223 -6.62 17.57 -12.11
CA ALA A 223 -5.41 18.33 -11.85
C ALA A 223 -4.64 18.63 -13.15
N LYS A 224 -4.06 19.82 -13.23
CA LYS A 224 -3.04 20.12 -14.24
C LYS A 224 -1.74 19.37 -13.92
N PRO A 225 -0.93 19.02 -14.93
CA PRO A 225 0.42 18.50 -14.68
C PRO A 225 1.19 19.44 -13.74
N SER A 226 1.73 18.89 -12.66
CA SER A 226 2.56 19.65 -11.71
C SER A 226 4.03 19.41 -11.99
N ALA A 227 4.85 20.46 -11.81
CA ALA A 227 6.30 20.36 -11.80
C ALA A 227 6.83 19.49 -10.64
N ASP A 228 6.03 19.30 -9.59
CA ASP A 228 6.35 18.48 -8.42
C ASP A 228 6.03 16.98 -8.64
N SER A 229 5.78 16.57 -9.89
CA SER A 229 5.61 15.15 -10.23
C SER A 229 6.92 14.41 -9.96
N PRO A 230 6.92 13.33 -9.16
CA PRO A 230 8.13 12.56 -8.90
C PRO A 230 8.61 11.77 -10.13
N CYS A 231 7.79 11.72 -11.19
CA CYS A 231 8.20 11.24 -12.50
C CYS A 231 8.68 12.42 -13.37
N PRO A 232 9.95 12.42 -13.82
CA PRO A 232 10.39 13.35 -14.84
C PRO A 232 9.58 13.13 -16.12
N THR A 233 9.15 14.21 -16.77
CA THR A 233 8.62 14.16 -18.14
C THR A 233 9.81 14.00 -19.09
N SER A 234 9.87 12.86 -19.77
CA SER A 234 10.77 12.62 -20.91
C SER A 234 10.45 13.55 -22.07
#